data_AF-A0A8B8IAX6-F1
#
_entry.id   AF-A0A8B8IAX6-F1
#
_cell.length_a   1.000
_cell.length_b   1.000
_cell.length_c   1.000
_cell.angle_alpha   90.00
_cell.angle_beta   90.00
_cell.angle_gamma   90.00
#
_symmetry.space_group_name_H-M   'P 1'
#
loop_
_entity.id
_entity.type
_entity.pdbx_description
1 polymer ?
#
loop_
_entity_poly.entity_id
_entity_poly.type
_entity_poly.pdbx_seq_one_letter_code
_entity_poly.pdbx_strand_id
1 'polypeptide(L)'
;MAGNDLLPELLSDQHSYDRHDLVSRVFHLKLKNMVVLLTKKNIFGPSKVFVYSVEWQKRGLPNAHILLWLANKVQPDSIDAIISAEIPDKQQDPILHNIVIKNMIHGPCGFHNPASPCMKENICSKKYPMNFISETQTGDDGYPTYRRRSPDNGGNTAIIRVKGTEMSVDNRWVVPYNPVLSRIFNAHINVEFCQSVKAIKYICKFIHKGSDQATFSLQSNNDELEKYLNGRYINSSKALWRIFLFPIHERFPAVVHLAVHLENGQRVYFYNNANLQDRVNNPSSTTLTAFFDLCKSDDFRKTLLYHEVPQYYVWERNSFSRRKRGQDVEEYPDVKKDTSLGRIYNIHPTQTECFY
;
A
#
# COMPACT_ATOMS: atom_id res chain seq x y z
N MET A 1 15.43 2.20 1.23
CA MET A 1 15.28 3.24 0.19
C MET A 1 16.05 4.54 0.46
N ALA A 2 16.34 4.97 1.70
CA ALA A 2 16.99 6.28 1.94
C ALA A 2 18.46 6.23 2.44
N GLY A 3 19.00 5.07 2.83
CA GLY A 3 20.21 5.02 3.68
C GLY A 3 21.49 5.64 3.11
N ASN A 4 21.82 5.38 1.84
CA ASN A 4 23.11 5.84 1.27
C ASN A 4 23.02 7.23 0.62
N ASP A 5 21.83 7.66 0.19
CA ASP A 5 21.66 8.95 -0.51
C ASP A 5 21.78 10.14 0.45
N LEU A 6 21.79 9.88 1.76
CA LEU A 6 21.84 10.87 2.81
C LEU A 6 23.27 11.22 3.25
N LEU A 7 24.26 10.38 2.91
CA LEU A 7 25.64 10.52 3.38
C LEU A 7 26.23 11.94 3.19
N PRO A 8 25.97 12.66 2.08
CA PRO A 8 26.50 14.02 1.91
C PRO A 8 25.91 15.06 2.87
N GLU A 9 24.72 14.79 3.44
CA GLU A 9 23.94 15.73 4.25
C GLU A 9 24.01 15.42 5.76
N LEU A 10 24.77 14.39 6.15
CA LEU A 10 25.00 14.02 7.54
C LEU A 10 26.19 14.80 8.11
N LEU A 11 26.04 15.32 9.33
CA LEU A 11 27.17 15.88 10.06
C LEU A 11 28.15 14.77 10.47
N SER A 12 29.37 15.16 10.87
CA SER A 12 30.29 14.23 11.54
C SER A 12 29.56 13.50 12.66
N ASP A 13 29.75 12.18 12.72
CA ASP A 13 29.16 11.28 13.71
C ASP A 13 27.63 11.07 13.62
N GLN A 14 26.96 11.61 12.60
CA GLN A 14 25.55 11.28 12.34
C GLN A 14 25.43 10.04 11.46
N HIS A 15 24.50 9.16 11.82
CA HIS A 15 24.02 8.11 10.95
C HIS A 15 22.68 8.49 10.30
N SER A 16 22.34 7.83 9.21
CA SER A 16 21.07 8.06 8.50
C SER A 16 19.84 7.89 9.39
N TYR A 17 19.88 6.98 10.37
CA TYR A 17 18.77 6.76 11.31
C TYR A 17 18.66 7.85 12.39
N ASP A 18 19.66 8.72 12.55
CA ASP A 18 19.59 9.87 13.47
C ASP A 18 18.84 11.06 12.82
N ARG A 19 18.77 11.08 11.48
CA ARG A 19 18.17 12.17 10.69
C ARG A 19 16.85 11.77 10.04
N HIS A 20 15.87 11.49 10.90
CA HIS A 20 14.52 11.12 10.49
C HIS A 20 13.82 12.15 9.58
N ASP A 21 14.21 13.43 9.66
CA ASP A 21 13.73 14.51 8.82
C ASP A 21 14.17 14.30 7.36
N LEU A 22 15.46 13.99 7.16
CA LEU A 22 16.02 13.72 5.85
C LEU A 22 15.53 12.38 5.30
N VAL A 23 15.51 11.34 6.13
CA VAL A 23 14.98 10.02 5.76
C VAL A 23 13.55 10.14 5.25
N SER A 24 12.68 10.89 5.94
CA SER A 24 11.29 11.07 5.55
C SER A 24 11.17 11.78 4.19
N ARG A 25 11.97 12.82 3.96
CA ARG A 25 11.97 13.59 2.70
C ARG A 25 12.46 12.76 1.53
N VAL A 26 13.61 12.09 1.67
CA VAL A 26 14.17 11.24 0.61
C VAL A 26 13.26 10.05 0.33
N PHE A 27 12.72 9.41 1.36
CA PHE A 27 11.76 8.32 1.18
C PHE A 27 10.51 8.79 0.43
N HIS A 28 9.95 9.95 0.79
CA HIS A 28 8.80 10.50 0.08
C HIS A 28 9.11 10.79 -1.39
N LEU A 29 10.26 11.42 -1.69
CA LEU A 29 10.67 11.70 -3.07
C LEU A 29 10.78 10.40 -3.89
N LYS A 30 11.38 9.36 -3.32
CA LYS A 30 11.47 8.04 -3.95
C LYS A 30 10.11 7.40 -4.14
N LEU A 31 9.21 7.50 -3.14
CA LEU A 31 7.85 6.97 -3.25
C LEU A 31 7.05 7.68 -4.36
N LYS A 32 7.16 9.01 -4.49
CA LYS A 32 6.53 9.74 -5.61
C LYS A 32 7.05 9.25 -6.95
N ASN A 33 8.37 9.11 -7.08
CA ASN A 33 8.97 8.61 -8.30
C ASN A 33 8.50 7.18 -8.61
N MET A 34 8.40 6.32 -7.59
CA MET A 34 7.89 4.96 -7.75
C MET A 34 6.45 4.95 -8.26
N VAL A 35 5.57 5.77 -7.68
CA VAL A 35 4.18 5.90 -8.16
C VAL A 35 4.15 6.37 -9.62
N VAL A 36 4.98 7.35 -10.00
CA VAL A 36 5.08 7.81 -11.39
C VAL A 36 5.56 6.70 -12.34
N LEU A 37 6.57 5.93 -11.95
CA LEU A 37 7.06 4.81 -12.76
C LEU A 37 5.98 3.75 -12.98
N LEU A 38 5.26 3.39 -11.91
CA LEU A 38 4.23 2.36 -11.95
C LEU A 38 2.99 2.80 -12.74
N THR A 39 2.56 4.06 -12.60
CA THR A 39 1.24 4.52 -13.12
C THR A 39 1.29 5.36 -14.38
N LYS A 40 2.38 6.12 -14.60
CA LYS A 40 2.53 7.01 -15.77
C LYS A 40 3.52 6.46 -16.79
N LYS A 41 4.57 5.79 -16.33
CA LYS A 41 5.56 5.14 -17.21
C LYS A 41 5.23 3.69 -17.51
N ASN A 42 4.23 3.12 -16.84
CA ASN A 42 3.69 1.79 -17.11
C ASN A 42 4.79 0.72 -17.18
N ILE A 43 5.74 0.73 -16.23
CA ILE A 43 6.87 -0.21 -16.26
C ILE A 43 6.45 -1.69 -16.18
N PHE A 44 5.23 -1.97 -15.69
CA PHE A 44 4.61 -3.30 -15.64
C PHE A 44 3.42 -3.42 -16.61
N GLY A 45 3.24 -2.44 -17.50
CA GLY A 45 2.04 -2.27 -18.32
C GLY A 45 1.05 -1.26 -17.71
N PRO A 46 -0.03 -0.93 -18.45
CA PRO A 46 -1.01 0.07 -18.02
C PRO A 46 -1.70 -0.34 -16.71
N SER A 47 -1.81 0.58 -15.75
CA SER A 47 -2.50 0.34 -14.47
C SER A 47 -3.93 0.90 -14.46
N LYS A 48 -4.90 0.13 -13.95
CA LYS A 48 -6.28 0.59 -13.70
C LYS A 48 -6.45 1.19 -12.30
N VAL A 49 -5.81 0.57 -11.32
CA VAL A 49 -5.94 0.95 -9.90
C VAL A 49 -4.58 0.86 -9.25
N PHE A 50 -4.26 1.79 -8.36
CA PHE A 50 -3.21 1.59 -7.39
C PHE A 50 -3.67 2.04 -6.00
N VAL A 51 -3.09 1.44 -4.99
CA VAL A 51 -3.18 1.91 -3.61
C VAL A 51 -1.85 1.70 -2.94
N TYR A 52 -1.44 2.66 -2.11
CA TYR A 52 -0.33 2.43 -1.21
C TYR A 52 -0.67 2.88 0.21
N SER A 53 0.04 2.28 1.17
CA SER A 53 0.08 2.72 2.56
C SER A 53 1.52 2.74 3.06
N VAL A 54 1.88 3.82 3.76
CA VAL A 54 3.16 3.99 4.43
C VAL A 54 3.00 3.58 5.90
N GLU A 55 3.82 2.64 6.33
CA GLU A 55 3.89 2.20 7.71
C GLU A 55 5.28 2.43 8.30
N TRP A 56 5.33 2.58 9.62
CA TRP A 56 6.57 2.59 10.38
C TRP A 56 6.57 1.34 11.22
N GLN A 57 7.30 0.33 10.79
CA GLN A 57 7.47 -0.88 11.61
C GLN A 57 8.14 -0.50 12.93
N LYS A 58 8.10 -1.39 13.94
CA LYS A 58 8.64 -1.13 15.30
C LYS A 58 10.10 -0.61 15.34
N ARG A 59 10.83 -0.69 14.22
CA ARG A 59 12.22 -0.20 14.04
C ARG A 59 12.32 1.24 13.51
N GLY A 60 11.21 1.94 13.31
CA GLY A 60 11.18 3.40 13.10
C GLY A 60 11.37 3.90 11.67
N LEU A 61 11.84 3.10 10.72
CA LEU A 61 11.99 3.55 9.32
C LEU A 61 10.68 3.42 8.53
N PRO A 62 10.39 4.36 7.60
CA PRO A 62 9.22 4.27 6.75
C PRO A 62 9.34 3.10 5.77
N ASN A 63 8.24 2.40 5.58
CA ASN A 63 8.06 1.31 4.63
C ASN A 63 6.75 1.53 3.86
N ALA A 64 6.72 1.21 2.56
CA ALA A 64 5.53 1.37 1.74
C ALA A 64 5.07 0.00 1.23
N HIS A 65 3.77 -0.27 1.37
CA HIS A 65 3.10 -1.37 0.68
C HIS A 65 2.32 -0.78 -0.48
N ILE A 66 2.57 -1.24 -1.70
CA ILE A 66 1.93 -0.76 -2.93
C ILE A 66 1.23 -1.94 -3.60
N LEU A 67 -0.04 -1.78 -3.94
CA LEU A 67 -0.81 -2.72 -4.73
C LEU A 67 -1.21 -2.06 -6.05
N LEU A 68 -0.96 -2.76 -7.14
CA LEU A 68 -1.18 -2.30 -8.51
C LEU A 68 -2.06 -3.31 -9.24
N TRP A 69 -3.19 -2.86 -9.77
CA TRP A 69 -4.02 -3.65 -10.68
C TRP A 69 -3.71 -3.22 -12.10
N LEU A 70 -3.17 -4.15 -12.87
CA LEU A 70 -2.87 -3.94 -14.28
C LEU A 70 -4.16 -4.03 -15.12
N ALA A 71 -4.19 -3.29 -16.21
CA ALA A 71 -5.30 -3.30 -17.16
C ALA A 71 -5.40 -4.65 -17.87
N ASN A 72 -4.24 -5.24 -18.15
CA ASN A 72 -4.07 -6.52 -18.81
C ASN A 72 -3.55 -7.54 -17.79
N LYS A 73 -4.06 -8.78 -17.88
CA LYS A 73 -3.58 -9.89 -17.06
C LYS A 73 -2.16 -10.27 -17.50
N VAL A 74 -1.24 -10.38 -16.53
CA VAL A 74 0.10 -10.94 -16.76
C VAL A 74 -0.06 -12.44 -16.99
N GLN A 75 0.52 -12.94 -18.08
CA GLN A 75 0.49 -14.37 -18.39
C GLN A 75 1.63 -15.09 -17.64
N PRO A 76 1.46 -16.36 -17.22
CA PRO A 76 2.46 -17.08 -16.44
C PRO A 76 3.87 -17.10 -17.07
N ASP A 77 3.95 -17.26 -18.39
CA ASP A 77 5.18 -17.26 -19.19
C ASP A 77 5.89 -15.90 -19.23
N SER A 78 5.16 -14.81 -18.97
CA SER A 78 5.70 -13.44 -18.94
C SER A 78 6.16 -12.97 -17.55
N ILE A 79 5.95 -13.77 -16.48
CA ILE A 79 6.31 -13.37 -15.11
C ILE A 79 7.81 -13.12 -14.97
N ASP A 80 8.64 -14.02 -15.52
CA ASP A 80 10.09 -13.95 -15.42
C ASP A 80 10.70 -12.72 -16.14
N ALA A 81 9.96 -12.11 -17.07
CA ALA A 81 10.35 -10.86 -17.72
C ALA A 81 10.15 -9.63 -16.79
N ILE A 82 9.30 -9.76 -15.77
CA ILE A 82 8.96 -8.69 -14.83
C ILE A 82 9.65 -8.90 -13.48
N ILE A 83 9.65 -10.13 -12.98
CA ILE A 83 10.14 -10.48 -11.64
C ILE A 83 11.23 -11.53 -11.77
N SER A 84 12.37 -11.29 -11.12
CA SER A 84 13.44 -12.27 -10.99
C SER A 84 13.66 -12.61 -9.53
N ALA A 85 14.03 -13.85 -9.27
CA ALA A 85 14.55 -14.31 -7.98
C ALA A 85 15.93 -14.96 -8.15
N GLU A 86 16.70 -14.49 -9.13
CA GLU A 86 18.04 -14.99 -9.45
C GLU A 86 19.10 -13.89 -9.26
N ILE A 87 20.31 -14.31 -8.89
CA ILE A 87 21.51 -13.47 -8.89
C ILE A 87 21.87 -13.18 -10.36
N PRO A 88 21.91 -11.91 -10.80
CA PRO A 88 22.34 -11.54 -12.14
C PRO A 88 23.75 -12.02 -12.43
N ASP A 89 24.08 -12.31 -13.69
CA ASP A 89 25.45 -12.64 -14.07
C ASP A 89 26.38 -11.43 -13.86
N LYS A 90 27.50 -11.64 -13.16
CA LYS A 90 28.43 -10.56 -12.80
C LYS A 90 29.17 -9.99 -14.01
N GLN A 91 29.43 -10.79 -15.04
CA GLN A 91 30.14 -10.34 -16.24
C GLN A 91 29.19 -9.59 -17.18
N GLN A 92 27.95 -10.05 -17.32
CA GLN A 92 26.94 -9.42 -18.18
C GLN A 92 26.35 -8.16 -17.54
N ASP A 93 26.09 -8.20 -16.23
CA ASP A 93 25.41 -7.11 -15.53
C ASP A 93 25.99 -6.87 -14.12
N PRO A 94 27.23 -6.34 -14.04
CA PRO A 94 27.90 -6.10 -12.76
C PRO A 94 27.14 -5.13 -11.85
N ILE A 95 26.41 -4.17 -12.44
CA ILE A 95 25.67 -3.16 -11.68
C ILE A 95 24.48 -3.81 -10.97
N LEU A 96 23.61 -4.52 -11.69
CA LEU A 96 22.46 -5.17 -11.07
C LEU A 96 22.91 -6.29 -10.14
N HIS A 97 23.94 -7.05 -10.50
CA HIS A 97 24.55 -8.06 -9.62
C HIS A 97 24.87 -7.44 -8.25
N ASN A 98 25.63 -6.35 -8.22
CA ASN A 98 26.01 -5.70 -6.97
C ASN A 98 24.81 -5.17 -6.18
N ILE A 99 23.79 -4.66 -6.86
CA ILE A 99 22.55 -4.19 -6.22
C ILE A 99 21.79 -5.35 -5.59
N VAL A 100 21.63 -6.47 -6.29
CA VAL A 100 20.89 -7.66 -5.84
C VAL A 100 21.62 -8.31 -4.67
N ILE A 101 22.93 -8.50 -4.78
CA ILE A 101 23.74 -9.06 -3.69
C ILE A 101 23.67 -8.19 -2.43
N LYS A 102 23.69 -6.86 -2.58
CA LYS A 102 23.62 -5.93 -1.45
C LYS A 102 22.24 -5.84 -0.82
N ASN A 103 21.18 -5.82 -1.64
CA ASN A 103 19.86 -5.38 -1.19
C ASN A 103 18.77 -6.45 -1.25
N MET A 104 18.95 -7.54 -2.00
CA MET A 104 17.90 -8.53 -2.25
C MET A 104 18.25 -9.92 -1.73
N ILE A 105 19.38 -10.11 -1.06
CA ILE A 105 19.66 -11.38 -0.39
C ILE A 105 18.93 -11.41 0.95
N HIS A 106 18.13 -12.46 1.17
CA HIS A 106 17.54 -12.74 2.47
C HIS A 106 18.68 -12.88 3.49
N GLY A 107 18.60 -12.10 4.58
CA GLY A 107 19.66 -12.04 5.57
C GLY A 107 19.99 -13.43 6.15
N PRO A 108 21.19 -13.60 6.72
CA PRO A 108 21.61 -14.89 7.25
C PRO A 108 20.58 -15.32 8.30
N CYS A 109 20.10 -16.55 8.15
CA CYS A 109 19.18 -17.20 9.05
C CYS A 109 19.46 -18.70 9.03
N GLY A 110 18.66 -19.47 9.77
CA GLY A 110 18.91 -20.90 9.92
C GLY A 110 20.20 -21.13 10.68
N PHE A 111 20.99 -22.08 10.19
CA PHE A 111 22.29 -22.43 10.77
C PHE A 111 23.24 -21.23 10.88
N HIS A 112 23.23 -20.33 9.88
CA HIS A 112 24.15 -19.19 9.85
C HIS A 112 23.82 -18.09 10.85
N ASN A 113 22.55 -18.00 11.29
CA ASN A 113 22.14 -17.07 12.33
C ASN A 113 20.79 -17.51 12.95
N PRO A 114 20.82 -18.39 13.97
CA PRO A 114 19.60 -18.87 14.62
C PRO A 114 18.82 -17.76 15.34
N ALA A 115 19.49 -16.65 15.70
CA ALA A 115 18.88 -15.50 16.37
C ALA A 115 18.18 -14.53 15.41
N SER A 116 18.13 -14.83 14.11
CA SER A 116 17.47 -13.96 13.14
C SER A 116 15.97 -13.81 13.44
N PRO A 117 15.38 -12.60 13.30
CA PRO A 117 13.96 -12.35 13.59
C PRO A 117 12.98 -13.19 12.75
N CYS A 118 13.44 -13.74 11.62
CA CYS A 118 12.63 -14.64 10.80
C CYS A 118 12.57 -16.07 11.35
N MET A 119 13.44 -16.45 12.28
CA MET A 119 13.50 -17.80 12.84
C MET A 119 12.32 -18.03 13.79
N LYS A 120 11.61 -19.14 13.56
CA LYS A 120 10.56 -19.65 14.43
C LYS A 120 10.73 -21.16 14.53
N GLU A 121 10.79 -21.71 15.74
CA GLU A 121 10.95 -23.15 15.95
C GLU A 121 12.15 -23.72 15.16
N ASN A 122 13.28 -23.00 15.16
CA ASN A 122 14.51 -23.34 14.41
C ASN A 122 14.39 -23.38 12.89
N ILE A 123 13.25 -22.97 12.31
CA ILE A 123 13.04 -22.88 10.87
C ILE A 123 12.84 -21.42 10.47
N CYS A 124 13.32 -21.03 9.29
CA CYS A 124 13.02 -19.71 8.76
C CYS A 124 11.52 -19.64 8.42
N SER A 125 10.77 -18.77 9.11
CA SER A 125 9.34 -18.53 8.84
C SER A 125 9.06 -17.97 7.44
N LYS A 126 10.12 -17.54 6.73
CA LYS A 126 10.08 -17.08 5.33
C LYS A 126 10.51 -18.17 4.34
N LYS A 127 10.76 -19.39 4.82
CA LYS A 127 11.13 -20.59 4.04
C LYS A 127 12.48 -20.50 3.31
N TYR A 128 13.38 -19.63 3.76
CA TYR A 128 14.73 -19.57 3.21
C TYR A 128 15.66 -20.61 3.86
N PRO A 129 16.59 -21.22 3.09
CA PRO A 129 16.72 -21.10 1.63
C PRO A 129 15.54 -21.74 0.89
N MET A 130 15.07 -21.09 -0.19
CA MET A 130 14.00 -21.62 -1.04
C MET A 130 14.47 -22.86 -1.83
N ASN A 131 13.56 -23.58 -2.47
CA ASN A 131 13.94 -24.66 -3.38
C ASN A 131 14.43 -24.12 -4.72
N PHE A 132 15.33 -24.84 -5.37
CA PHE A 132 15.65 -24.61 -6.79
C PHE A 132 14.49 -25.04 -7.66
N ILE A 133 14.24 -24.29 -8.73
CA ILE A 133 13.22 -24.59 -9.73
C ILE A 133 13.61 -23.93 -11.06
N SER A 134 13.46 -24.68 -12.16
CA SER A 134 13.89 -24.25 -13.49
C SER A 134 12.97 -23.22 -14.12
N GLU A 135 11.70 -23.14 -13.69
CA GLU A 135 10.68 -22.26 -14.24
C GLU A 135 9.74 -21.77 -13.13
N THR A 136 9.17 -20.59 -13.32
CA THR A 136 8.17 -20.05 -12.38
C THR A 136 6.88 -20.85 -12.45
N GLN A 137 6.37 -21.26 -11.29
CA GLN A 137 5.13 -22.02 -11.16
C GLN A 137 4.05 -21.22 -10.44
N THR A 138 2.92 -21.01 -11.12
CA THR A 138 1.71 -20.42 -10.53
C THR A 138 0.81 -21.53 -10.00
N GLY A 139 0.54 -21.55 -8.69
CA GLY A 139 -0.43 -22.46 -8.08
C GLY A 139 -1.80 -21.79 -7.85
N ASP A 140 -2.80 -22.59 -7.48
CA ASP A 140 -4.18 -22.10 -7.31
C ASP A 140 -4.39 -21.19 -6.10
N ASP A 141 -3.58 -21.33 -5.04
CA ASP A 141 -3.81 -20.62 -3.78
C ASP A 141 -2.52 -20.19 -3.05
N GLY A 142 -1.84 -19.18 -3.59
CA GLY A 142 -0.67 -18.56 -2.98
C GLY A 142 0.01 -17.52 -3.86
N TYR A 143 1.24 -17.16 -3.47
CA TYR A 143 2.19 -16.50 -4.38
C TYR A 143 2.83 -17.55 -5.29
N PRO A 144 3.26 -17.18 -6.51
CA PRO A 144 4.03 -18.09 -7.36
C PRO A 144 5.33 -18.53 -6.70
N THR A 145 5.80 -19.69 -7.10
CA THR A 145 7.18 -20.10 -6.83
C THR A 145 8.03 -19.65 -8.00
N TYR A 146 8.85 -18.61 -7.79
CA TYR A 146 9.69 -18.06 -8.86
C TYR A 146 10.85 -18.96 -9.22
N ARG A 147 11.25 -18.90 -10.49
CA ARG A 147 12.45 -19.53 -11.02
C ARG A 147 13.70 -19.19 -10.20
N ARG A 148 14.42 -20.24 -9.82
CA ARG A 148 15.69 -20.20 -9.07
C ARG A 148 16.55 -21.33 -9.59
N ARG A 149 17.36 -21.10 -10.63
CA ARG A 149 18.22 -22.16 -11.17
C ARG A 149 19.36 -22.50 -10.21
N SER A 150 19.71 -23.78 -10.13
CA SER A 150 20.91 -24.24 -9.44
C SER A 150 22.17 -23.85 -10.22
N PRO A 151 23.36 -23.83 -9.59
CA PRO A 151 24.61 -23.61 -10.30
C PRO A 151 24.82 -24.56 -11.49
N ASP A 152 24.47 -25.83 -11.33
CA ASP A 152 24.56 -26.84 -12.39
C ASP A 152 23.64 -26.56 -13.59
N ASN A 153 22.61 -25.73 -13.39
CA ASN A 153 21.63 -25.33 -14.41
C ASN A 153 21.77 -23.84 -14.79
N GLY A 154 22.97 -23.27 -14.67
CA GLY A 154 23.26 -21.88 -15.07
C GLY A 154 22.78 -20.82 -14.06
N GLY A 155 22.55 -21.21 -12.81
CA GLY A 155 22.33 -20.29 -11.71
C GLY A 155 23.64 -19.69 -11.19
N ASN A 156 23.61 -18.43 -10.77
CA ASN A 156 24.80 -17.76 -10.23
C ASN A 156 24.92 -17.96 -8.72
N THR A 157 26.15 -17.82 -8.22
CA THR A 157 26.48 -17.78 -6.80
C THR A 157 27.25 -16.50 -6.49
N ALA A 158 27.26 -16.11 -5.22
CA ALA A 158 28.03 -14.97 -4.75
C ALA A 158 28.48 -15.20 -3.30
N ILE A 159 29.55 -14.49 -2.90
CA ILE A 159 29.98 -14.45 -1.50
C ILE A 159 29.53 -13.12 -0.91
N ILE A 160 28.80 -13.18 0.20
CA ILE A 160 28.39 -12.00 0.97
C ILE A 160 29.08 -11.98 2.32
N ARG A 161 29.35 -10.78 2.83
CA ARG A 161 29.85 -10.56 4.18
C ARG A 161 28.73 -10.03 5.05
N VAL A 162 28.42 -10.76 6.12
CA VAL A 162 27.43 -10.32 7.11
C VAL A 162 28.04 -10.38 8.50
N LYS A 163 28.12 -9.23 9.17
CA LYS A 163 28.71 -9.09 10.52
C LYS A 163 30.13 -9.71 10.64
N GLY A 164 30.94 -9.60 9.59
CA GLY A 164 32.30 -10.13 9.56
C GLY A 164 32.44 -11.60 9.14
N THR A 165 31.33 -12.31 8.94
CA THR A 165 31.34 -13.69 8.44
C THR A 165 31.06 -13.72 6.94
N GLU A 166 31.87 -14.46 6.18
CA GLU A 166 31.61 -14.75 4.78
C GLU A 166 30.62 -15.90 4.62
N MET A 167 29.67 -15.74 3.72
CA MET A 167 28.65 -16.71 3.38
C MET A 167 28.58 -16.84 1.87
N SER A 168 28.66 -18.08 1.38
CA SER A 168 28.29 -18.39 0.01
C SER A 168 26.76 -18.44 -0.11
N VAL A 169 26.22 -17.67 -1.05
CA VAL A 169 24.79 -17.64 -1.38
C VAL A 169 24.57 -17.97 -2.85
N ASP A 170 23.41 -18.55 -3.11
CA ASP A 170 22.92 -18.87 -4.45
C ASP A 170 21.50 -18.31 -4.63
N ASN A 171 20.89 -18.63 -5.77
CA ASN A 171 19.54 -18.20 -6.12
C ASN A 171 18.46 -18.55 -5.08
N ARG A 172 18.67 -19.50 -4.16
CA ARG A 172 17.69 -19.84 -3.11
C ARG A 172 17.51 -18.75 -2.07
N TRP A 173 18.46 -17.82 -1.98
CA TRP A 173 18.49 -16.75 -0.99
C TRP A 173 17.93 -15.42 -1.48
N VAL A 174 17.62 -15.31 -2.77
CA VAL A 174 17.21 -14.04 -3.39
C VAL A 174 15.74 -13.74 -3.09
N VAL A 175 15.45 -12.56 -2.57
CA VAL A 175 14.10 -12.01 -2.46
C VAL A 175 13.64 -11.57 -3.86
N PRO A 176 12.42 -11.94 -4.31
CA PRO A 176 11.92 -11.57 -5.63
C PRO A 176 11.97 -10.05 -5.88
N TYR A 177 12.48 -9.64 -7.02
CA TYR A 177 12.70 -8.24 -7.36
C TYR A 177 12.40 -7.96 -8.83
N ASN A 178 12.14 -6.69 -9.14
CA ASN A 178 12.16 -6.22 -10.53
C ASN A 178 13.54 -5.58 -10.82
N PRO A 179 14.26 -6.00 -11.89
CA PRO A 179 15.56 -5.45 -12.27
C PRO A 179 15.57 -3.93 -12.47
N VAL A 180 14.53 -3.38 -13.11
CA VAL A 180 14.44 -1.94 -13.43
C VAL A 180 14.29 -1.12 -12.14
N LEU A 181 13.34 -1.47 -11.28
CA LEU A 181 13.15 -0.81 -9.99
C LEU A 181 14.40 -0.91 -9.10
N SER A 182 15.07 -2.07 -9.10
CA SER A 182 16.28 -2.29 -8.31
C SER A 182 17.40 -1.35 -8.76
N ARG A 183 17.61 -1.19 -10.07
CA ARG A 183 18.59 -0.24 -10.63
C ARG A 183 18.27 1.21 -10.28
N ILE A 184 17.01 1.62 -10.45
CA ILE A 184 16.59 3.01 -10.22
C ILE A 184 16.75 3.40 -8.75
N PHE A 185 16.38 2.53 -7.83
CA PHE A 185 16.27 2.90 -6.42
C PHE A 185 17.45 2.44 -5.55
N ASN A 186 18.25 1.47 -6.03
CA ASN A 186 19.35 0.83 -5.30
C ASN A 186 18.97 0.51 -3.84
N ALA A 187 17.86 -0.19 -3.68
CA ALA A 187 17.24 -0.44 -2.39
C ALA A 187 16.53 -1.79 -2.37
N HIS A 188 16.31 -2.33 -1.18
CA HIS A 188 15.48 -3.53 -0.99
C HIS A 188 14.03 -3.22 -1.37
N ILE A 189 13.54 -3.85 -2.45
CA ILE A 189 12.18 -3.72 -3.00
C ILE A 189 11.73 -5.13 -3.38
N ASN A 190 10.84 -5.72 -2.57
CA ASN A 190 10.23 -7.00 -2.91
C ASN A 190 9.09 -6.77 -3.90
N VAL A 191 9.10 -7.50 -5.02
CA VAL A 191 8.03 -7.44 -6.03
C VAL A 191 7.42 -8.81 -6.16
N GLU A 192 6.10 -8.89 -5.94
CA GLU A 192 5.36 -10.16 -5.92
C GLU A 192 4.22 -10.13 -6.92
N PHE A 193 4.07 -11.21 -7.70
CA PHE A 193 2.88 -11.42 -8.52
C PHE A 193 1.73 -11.95 -7.66
N CYS A 194 0.60 -11.26 -7.69
CA CYS A 194 -0.55 -11.52 -6.82
C CYS A 194 -1.78 -11.86 -7.67
N GLN A 195 -2.16 -13.14 -7.69
CA GLN A 195 -3.37 -13.61 -8.37
C GLN A 195 -4.40 -14.28 -7.42
N SER A 196 -3.97 -14.79 -6.27
CA SER A 196 -4.83 -15.56 -5.36
C SER A 196 -5.55 -14.70 -4.33
N VAL A 197 -6.69 -15.21 -3.83
CA VAL A 197 -7.45 -14.59 -2.72
C VAL A 197 -6.59 -14.44 -1.47
N LYS A 198 -5.70 -15.41 -1.19
CA LYS A 198 -4.75 -15.33 -0.07
C LYS A 198 -3.80 -14.14 -0.21
N ALA A 199 -3.25 -13.90 -1.40
CA ALA A 199 -2.37 -12.77 -1.65
C ALA A 199 -3.13 -11.44 -1.49
N ILE A 200 -4.37 -11.35 -2.00
CA ILE A 200 -5.23 -10.17 -1.80
C ILE A 200 -5.54 -9.93 -0.32
N LYS A 201 -5.96 -10.96 0.43
CA LYS A 201 -6.21 -10.87 1.88
C LYS A 201 -4.97 -10.41 2.64
N TYR A 202 -3.81 -10.94 2.29
CA TYR A 202 -2.54 -10.56 2.89
C TYR A 202 -2.23 -9.08 2.66
N ILE A 203 -2.39 -8.58 1.44
CA ILE A 203 -2.07 -7.18 1.12
C ILE A 203 -3.11 -6.22 1.74
N CYS A 204 -4.39 -6.59 1.70
CA CYS A 204 -5.44 -5.85 2.40
C CYS A 204 -5.16 -5.74 3.90
N LYS A 205 -4.58 -6.76 4.53
CA LYS A 205 -4.17 -6.68 5.94
C LYS A 205 -3.19 -5.53 6.20
N PHE A 206 -2.22 -5.25 5.31
CA PHE A 206 -1.26 -4.16 5.51
C PHE A 206 -1.86 -2.79 5.21
N ILE A 207 -2.66 -2.69 4.15
CA ILE A 207 -3.34 -1.43 3.78
C ILE A 207 -4.30 -1.00 4.89
N HIS A 208 -5.01 -1.95 5.49
CA HIS A 208 -5.99 -1.68 6.54
C HIS A 208 -5.44 -1.90 7.95
N LYS A 209 -4.12 -2.13 8.10
CA LYS A 209 -3.51 -2.23 9.41
C LYS A 209 -3.68 -0.88 10.10
N GLY A 210 -4.44 -0.87 11.18
CA GLY A 210 -4.58 0.29 12.04
C GLY A 210 -3.22 0.74 12.57
N SER A 211 -3.20 1.90 13.21
CA SER A 211 -1.96 2.34 13.84
C SER A 211 -1.57 1.44 15.00
N ASP A 212 -0.27 1.31 15.23
CA ASP A 212 0.21 0.72 16.47
C ASP A 212 -0.42 1.44 17.66
N GLN A 213 -1.00 0.64 18.55
CA GLN A 213 -1.72 1.06 19.74
C GLN A 213 -1.07 0.42 20.96
N ALA A 214 -1.08 1.14 22.07
CA ALA A 214 -0.65 0.67 23.38
C ALA A 214 -1.82 0.84 24.35
N THR A 215 -2.12 -0.21 25.11
CA THR A 215 -3.13 -0.17 26.16
C THR A 215 -2.42 -0.07 27.50
N PHE A 216 -2.80 0.92 28.31
CA PHE A 216 -2.29 1.16 29.66
C PHE A 216 -3.42 0.92 30.65
N SER A 217 -3.15 0.18 31.73
CA SER A 217 -4.06 0.11 32.87
C SER A 217 -3.74 1.25 33.83
N LEU A 218 -4.78 1.96 34.28
CA LEU A 218 -4.70 2.90 35.39
C LEU A 218 -5.14 2.15 36.64
N GLN A 219 -4.21 1.84 37.54
CA GLN A 219 -4.58 1.33 38.85
C GLN A 219 -5.28 2.45 39.63
N SER A 220 -6.55 2.24 39.99
CA SER A 220 -7.25 3.07 40.97
C SER A 220 -7.53 2.24 42.21
N ASN A 221 -7.11 2.73 43.38
CA ASN A 221 -7.32 2.03 44.67
C ASN A 221 -8.79 1.95 45.09
N ASN A 222 -9.70 2.67 44.42
CA ASN A 222 -11.13 2.71 44.70
C ASN A 222 -11.93 2.64 43.38
N ASP A 223 -12.10 1.47 42.79
CA ASP A 223 -13.31 1.04 42.05
C ASP A 223 -13.10 -0.33 41.40
N GLU A 224 -14.17 -1.14 41.32
CA GLU A 224 -14.21 -2.52 40.82
C GLU A 224 -14.00 -2.65 39.28
N LEU A 225 -13.84 -1.52 38.58
CA LEU A 225 -13.64 -1.45 37.13
C LEU A 225 -12.24 -0.91 36.81
N GLU A 226 -11.34 -1.80 36.36
CA GLU A 226 -10.03 -1.41 35.84
C GLU A 226 -10.19 -0.44 34.67
N LYS A 227 -9.65 0.79 34.82
CA LYS A 227 -9.67 1.79 33.75
C LYS A 227 -8.53 1.54 32.78
N TYR A 228 -8.87 1.23 31.54
CA TYR A 228 -7.90 1.06 30.46
C TYR A 228 -7.88 2.29 29.56
N LEU A 229 -6.68 2.79 29.24
CA LEU A 229 -6.44 3.80 28.22
C LEU A 229 -5.81 3.16 26.99
N ASN A 230 -6.42 3.36 25.82
CA ASN A 230 -5.83 2.95 24.54
C ASN A 230 -5.24 4.18 23.83
N GLY A 231 -3.92 4.20 23.69
CA GLY A 231 -3.16 5.29 23.08
C GLY A 231 -2.53 4.87 21.76
N ARG A 232 -2.40 5.81 20.82
CA ARG A 232 -1.69 5.58 19.56
C ARG A 232 -0.19 5.77 19.75
N TYR A 233 0.61 4.82 19.28
CA TYR A 233 2.06 4.95 19.22
C TYR A 233 2.49 5.77 17.99
N ILE A 234 3.32 6.79 18.24
CA ILE A 234 3.95 7.64 17.23
C ILE A 234 5.44 7.76 17.57
N ASN A 235 6.30 7.19 16.72
CA ASN A 235 7.75 7.40 16.80
C ASN A 235 8.16 8.71 16.11
N SER A 236 9.41 9.12 16.31
CA SER A 236 9.97 10.37 15.78
C SER A 236 9.91 10.47 14.25
N SER A 237 10.18 9.39 13.53
CA SER A 237 10.05 9.32 12.07
C SER A 237 8.62 9.55 11.57
N LYS A 238 7.64 8.91 12.20
CA LYS A 238 6.21 9.09 11.91
C LYS A 238 5.72 10.48 12.30
N ALA A 239 6.27 11.07 13.37
CA ALA A 239 5.96 12.43 13.78
C ALA A 239 6.41 13.44 12.72
N LEU A 240 7.64 13.33 12.22
CA LEU A 240 8.16 14.22 11.18
C LEU A 240 7.39 14.08 9.86
N TRP A 241 7.02 12.86 9.46
CA TRP A 241 6.15 12.65 8.31
C TRP A 241 4.82 13.41 8.43
N ARG A 242 4.23 13.44 9.63
CA ARG A 242 3.01 14.20 9.92
C ARG A 242 3.23 15.71 9.92
N ILE A 243 4.33 16.18 10.51
CA ILE A 243 4.71 17.61 10.52
C ILE A 243 4.87 18.12 9.08
N PHE A 244 5.46 17.31 8.19
CA PHE A 244 5.60 17.65 6.78
C PHE A 244 4.31 17.47 5.95
N LEU A 245 3.21 17.04 6.57
CA LEU A 245 1.92 16.79 5.91
C LEU A 245 2.02 15.80 4.75
N PHE A 246 2.93 14.84 4.83
CA PHE A 246 3.12 13.85 3.80
C PHE A 246 1.98 12.81 3.82
N PRO A 247 1.43 12.42 2.66
CA PRO A 247 0.33 11.47 2.60
C PRO A 247 0.78 10.08 3.05
N ILE A 248 0.10 9.52 4.05
CA ILE A 248 0.36 8.16 4.54
C ILE A 248 -0.23 7.12 3.57
N HIS A 249 -1.32 7.46 2.90
CA HIS A 249 -1.99 6.58 1.95
C HIS A 249 -2.40 7.41 0.74
N GLU A 250 -2.28 6.82 -0.44
CA GLU A 250 -2.83 7.34 -1.68
C GLU A 250 -3.47 6.19 -2.45
N ARG A 251 -4.47 6.52 -3.26
CA ARG A 251 -5.14 5.57 -4.14
C ARG A 251 -5.60 6.26 -5.41
N PHE A 252 -5.67 5.47 -6.46
CA PHE A 252 -6.36 5.80 -7.69
C PHE A 252 -7.18 4.59 -8.13
N PRO A 253 -8.43 4.78 -8.60
CA PRO A 253 -9.15 6.05 -8.65
C PRO A 253 -9.60 6.57 -7.28
N ALA A 254 -10.07 7.81 -7.23
CA ALA A 254 -10.70 8.36 -6.04
C ALA A 254 -11.98 7.57 -5.70
N VAL A 255 -12.20 7.31 -4.41
CA VAL A 255 -13.41 6.63 -3.91
C VAL A 255 -14.21 7.60 -3.07
N VAL A 256 -15.44 7.85 -3.47
CA VAL A 256 -16.42 8.71 -2.78
C VAL A 256 -17.36 7.84 -1.97
N HIS A 257 -17.48 8.14 -0.67
CA HIS A 257 -18.38 7.42 0.21
C HIS A 257 -19.80 7.93 0.04
N LEU A 258 -20.70 7.01 -0.26
CA LEU A 258 -22.11 7.29 -0.48
C LEU A 258 -22.89 6.85 0.74
N ALA A 259 -23.57 7.81 1.36
CA ALA A 259 -24.41 7.58 2.52
C ALA A 259 -25.64 6.78 2.11
N VAL A 260 -26.06 5.87 2.98
CA VAL A 260 -27.38 5.22 2.93
C VAL A 260 -27.94 5.23 4.34
N HIS A 261 -29.18 5.67 4.46
CA HIS A 261 -29.92 5.74 5.72
C HIS A 261 -31.41 5.91 5.40
N LEU A 262 -32.26 5.60 6.37
CA LEU A 262 -33.69 5.89 6.30
C LEU A 262 -33.96 7.40 6.34
N GLU A 263 -35.19 7.79 6.07
CA GLU A 263 -35.66 9.16 6.27
C GLU A 263 -35.37 9.60 7.70
N ASN A 264 -34.76 10.78 7.87
CA ASN A 264 -34.30 11.32 9.15
C ASN A 264 -33.25 10.47 9.91
N GLY A 265 -32.73 9.39 9.31
CA GLY A 265 -31.68 8.54 9.86
C GLY A 265 -30.24 8.98 9.56
N GLN A 266 -30.05 10.18 9.00
CA GLN A 266 -28.72 10.69 8.67
C GLN A 266 -27.85 10.90 9.90
N ARG A 267 -26.55 10.61 9.75
CA ARG A 267 -25.56 10.94 10.77
C ARG A 267 -25.29 12.46 10.76
N VAL A 268 -25.61 13.13 11.86
CA VAL A 268 -25.33 14.55 12.07
C VAL A 268 -24.03 14.71 12.85
N TYR A 269 -23.12 15.53 12.33
CA TYR A 269 -21.88 15.91 13.00
C TYR A 269 -22.00 17.31 13.60
N PHE A 270 -21.60 17.47 14.85
CA PHE A 270 -21.55 18.74 15.55
C PHE A 270 -20.23 18.90 16.30
N TYR A 271 -19.84 20.16 16.53
CA TYR A 271 -18.68 20.51 17.35
C TYR A 271 -19.16 20.98 18.73
N ASN A 272 -18.29 20.97 19.74
CA ASN A 272 -18.66 21.32 21.12
C ASN A 272 -19.34 22.70 21.27
N ASN A 273 -19.09 23.62 20.34
CA ASN A 273 -19.65 24.98 20.36
C ASN A 273 -20.88 25.14 19.43
N ALA A 274 -21.38 24.07 18.82
CA ALA A 274 -22.51 24.13 17.90
C ALA A 274 -23.85 24.07 18.66
N ASN A 275 -24.86 24.80 18.16
CA ASN A 275 -26.23 24.66 18.64
C ASN A 275 -26.79 23.30 18.18
N LEU A 276 -26.92 22.36 19.12
CA LEU A 276 -27.41 21.01 18.85
C LEU A 276 -28.81 21.01 18.27
N GLN A 277 -29.71 21.85 18.81
CA GLN A 277 -31.10 21.89 18.39
C GLN A 277 -31.22 22.35 16.93
N ASP A 278 -30.47 23.39 16.56
CA ASP A 278 -30.41 23.87 15.19
C ASP A 278 -29.82 22.82 14.25
N ARG A 279 -28.75 22.12 14.66
CA ARG A 279 -28.13 21.04 13.85
C ARG A 279 -29.04 19.85 13.61
N VAL A 280 -29.87 19.49 14.59
CA VAL A 280 -30.84 18.40 14.48
C VAL A 280 -32.01 18.81 13.58
N ASN A 281 -32.48 20.04 13.72
CA ASN A 281 -33.59 20.56 12.92
C ASN A 281 -33.18 20.87 11.47
N ASN A 282 -31.92 21.29 11.26
CA ASN A 282 -31.35 21.68 9.97
C ASN A 282 -30.07 20.86 9.68
N PRO A 283 -30.20 19.54 9.47
CA PRO A 283 -29.06 18.69 9.19
C PRO A 283 -28.45 19.03 7.84
N SER A 284 -27.12 18.98 7.75
CA SER A 284 -26.42 19.17 6.47
C SER A 284 -26.75 18.03 5.51
N SER A 285 -26.87 18.36 4.21
CA SER A 285 -27.16 17.36 3.19
C SER A 285 -26.13 16.24 3.17
N THR A 286 -26.63 15.01 3.12
CA THR A 286 -25.80 13.83 2.88
C THR A 286 -25.66 13.61 1.37
N THR A 287 -24.76 12.72 0.97
CA THR A 287 -24.69 12.28 -0.43
C THR A 287 -26.00 11.64 -0.90
N LEU A 288 -26.81 11.07 -0.01
CA LEU A 288 -28.11 10.49 -0.37
C LEU A 288 -29.17 11.57 -0.63
N THR A 289 -29.33 12.51 0.30
CA THR A 289 -30.35 13.56 0.16
C THR A 289 -30.03 14.49 -1.01
N ALA A 290 -28.75 14.86 -1.17
CA ALA A 290 -28.31 15.64 -2.31
C ALA A 290 -28.46 14.88 -3.64
N PHE A 291 -28.34 13.55 -3.63
CA PHE A 291 -28.65 12.74 -4.81
C PHE A 291 -30.15 12.85 -5.16
N PHE A 292 -31.06 12.78 -4.19
CA PHE A 292 -32.49 12.98 -4.45
C PHE A 292 -32.82 14.38 -4.98
N ASP A 293 -32.16 15.42 -4.47
CA ASP A 293 -32.34 16.77 -5.00
C ASP A 293 -31.80 16.90 -6.44
N LEU A 294 -30.71 16.19 -6.75
CA LEU A 294 -30.19 16.11 -8.11
C LEU A 294 -31.16 15.39 -9.06
N CYS A 295 -31.86 14.35 -8.61
CA CYS A 295 -32.92 13.70 -9.41
C CYS A 295 -34.07 14.64 -9.78
N LYS A 296 -34.36 15.64 -8.95
CA LYS A 296 -35.42 16.62 -9.22
C LYS A 296 -35.00 17.65 -10.27
N SER A 297 -33.70 17.93 -10.38
CA SER A 297 -33.17 19.12 -11.07
C SER A 297 -32.32 18.83 -12.31
N ASP A 298 -31.77 17.62 -12.47
CA ASP A 298 -30.91 17.27 -13.61
C ASP A 298 -31.41 16.00 -14.32
N ASP A 299 -31.90 16.13 -15.55
CA ASP A 299 -32.42 15.00 -16.33
C ASP A 299 -31.36 13.96 -16.67
N PHE A 300 -30.10 14.38 -16.86
CA PHE A 300 -29.01 13.43 -17.08
C PHE A 300 -28.80 12.55 -15.85
N ARG A 301 -28.99 13.09 -14.63
CA ARG A 301 -28.82 12.30 -13.42
C ARG A 301 -29.79 11.11 -13.36
N LYS A 302 -31.01 11.26 -13.89
CA LYS A 302 -32.04 10.21 -13.87
C LYS A 302 -31.62 8.93 -14.62
N THR A 303 -30.61 9.02 -15.49
CA THR A 303 -30.09 7.87 -16.25
C THR A 303 -29.09 7.01 -15.47
N LEU A 304 -28.66 7.47 -14.29
CA LEU A 304 -27.51 6.92 -13.59
C LEU A 304 -27.91 6.26 -12.26
N LEU A 305 -27.24 5.16 -11.89
CA LEU A 305 -27.36 4.56 -10.56
C LEU A 305 -26.61 5.39 -9.51
N TYR A 306 -26.97 5.25 -8.22
CA TYR A 306 -26.40 6.07 -7.15
C TYR A 306 -24.88 5.91 -7.03
N HIS A 307 -24.36 4.68 -7.16
CA HIS A 307 -22.92 4.42 -7.14
C HIS A 307 -22.16 4.98 -8.36
N GLU A 308 -22.88 5.37 -9.42
CA GLU A 308 -22.31 5.96 -10.64
C GLU A 308 -22.23 7.48 -10.56
N VAL A 309 -22.99 8.13 -9.65
CA VAL A 309 -22.95 9.60 -9.46
C VAL A 309 -21.53 10.13 -9.43
N PRO A 310 -20.59 9.55 -8.64
CA PRO A 310 -19.27 10.15 -8.50
C PRO A 310 -18.44 10.11 -9.78
N GLN A 311 -18.78 9.28 -10.77
CA GLN A 311 -18.11 9.29 -12.07
C GLN A 311 -18.42 10.56 -12.87
N TYR A 312 -19.56 11.21 -12.63
CA TYR A 312 -20.03 12.37 -13.41
C TYR A 312 -20.16 13.65 -12.58
N TYR A 313 -20.28 13.52 -11.26
CA TYR A 313 -20.44 14.63 -10.32
C TYR A 313 -19.34 14.63 -9.26
N VAL A 314 -19.00 15.81 -8.76
CA VAL A 314 -18.08 16.03 -7.64
C VAL A 314 -18.90 16.40 -6.41
N TRP A 315 -18.63 15.72 -5.30
CA TRP A 315 -19.18 16.07 -3.99
C TRP A 315 -18.38 17.22 -3.38
N GLU A 316 -18.97 18.40 -3.28
CA GLU A 316 -18.36 19.58 -2.68
C GLU A 316 -19.41 20.41 -1.93
N ARG A 317 -19.04 20.92 -0.75
CA ARG A 317 -19.91 21.81 0.08
C ARG A 317 -21.32 21.24 0.29
N ASN A 318 -21.40 19.94 0.59
CA ASN A 318 -22.66 19.22 0.81
C ASN A 318 -23.60 19.19 -0.41
N SER A 319 -23.06 19.27 -1.62
CA SER A 319 -23.83 19.19 -2.86
C SER A 319 -23.07 18.45 -3.95
N PHE A 320 -23.80 17.91 -4.94
CA PHE A 320 -23.21 17.38 -6.16
C PHE A 320 -23.19 18.45 -7.24
N SER A 321 -22.04 18.65 -7.87
CA SER A 321 -21.88 19.52 -9.04
C SER A 321 -21.30 18.74 -10.21
N ARG A 322 -21.71 19.05 -11.44
CA ARG A 322 -21.19 18.38 -12.63
C ARG A 322 -19.66 18.50 -12.71
N ARG A 323 -19.00 17.43 -13.13
CA ARG A 323 -17.56 17.44 -13.36
C ARG A 323 -17.22 18.40 -14.49
N LYS A 324 -16.15 19.16 -14.26
CA LYS A 324 -15.57 20.09 -15.24
C LYS A 324 -14.43 19.47 -16.06
N ARG A 325 -13.99 18.25 -15.70
CA ARG A 325 -12.86 17.53 -16.29
C ARG A 325 -13.22 16.05 -16.43
N GLY A 326 -12.66 15.41 -17.43
CA GLY A 326 -12.94 14.00 -17.75
C GLY A 326 -13.12 13.81 -19.26
N GLN A 327 -13.56 12.62 -19.63
CA GLN A 327 -13.99 12.29 -20.97
C GLN A 327 -15.37 12.88 -21.25
N ASP A 328 -15.59 13.35 -22.47
CA ASP A 328 -16.92 13.75 -22.94
C ASP A 328 -17.86 12.55 -22.96
N VAL A 329 -19.11 12.78 -22.56
CA VAL A 329 -20.17 11.78 -22.65
C VAL A 329 -20.91 11.99 -23.95
N GLU A 330 -20.95 10.95 -24.78
CA GLU A 330 -21.71 10.95 -26.03
C GLU A 330 -23.17 11.32 -25.74
N GLU A 331 -23.79 12.10 -26.62
CA GLU A 331 -25.16 12.63 -26.48
C GLU A 331 -25.37 13.69 -25.37
N TYR A 332 -24.37 13.95 -24.51
CA TYR A 332 -24.46 14.92 -23.43
C TYR A 332 -23.26 15.91 -23.41
N PRO A 333 -23.30 16.98 -24.22
CA PRO A 333 -22.14 17.86 -24.46
C PRO A 333 -21.63 18.62 -23.22
N ASP A 334 -22.46 18.79 -22.18
CA ASP A 334 -22.11 19.45 -20.92
C ASP A 334 -21.78 18.48 -19.77
N VAL A 335 -21.59 17.19 -20.10
CA VAL A 335 -21.34 16.15 -19.11
C VAL A 335 -19.95 15.57 -19.34
N LYS A 336 -19.17 15.54 -18.25
CA LYS A 336 -17.85 14.89 -18.22
C LYS A 336 -17.89 13.66 -17.32
N LYS A 337 -17.26 12.59 -17.77
CA LYS A 337 -17.05 11.33 -17.04
C LYS A 337 -15.60 11.18 -16.61
N ASP A 338 -15.39 10.80 -15.37
CA ASP A 338 -14.08 10.49 -14.80
C ASP A 338 -14.11 9.17 -14.03
N THR A 339 -12.94 8.71 -13.62
CA THR A 339 -12.66 7.40 -13.02
C THR A 339 -13.11 7.22 -11.57
N SER A 340 -13.69 8.25 -10.94
CA SER A 340 -14.07 8.22 -9.52
C SER A 340 -15.15 7.18 -9.22
N LEU A 341 -14.96 6.40 -8.16
CA LEU A 341 -15.86 5.31 -7.79
C LEU A 341 -16.76 5.70 -6.62
N GLY A 342 -18.07 5.49 -6.75
CA GLY A 342 -19.00 5.55 -5.63
C GLY A 342 -19.01 4.26 -4.83
N ARG A 343 -18.80 4.35 -3.51
CA ARG A 343 -18.86 3.22 -2.60
C ARG A 343 -20.03 3.39 -1.64
N ILE A 344 -20.99 2.48 -1.74
CA ILE A 344 -22.05 2.27 -0.76
C ILE A 344 -21.49 1.29 0.30
N TYR A 345 -21.80 1.53 1.58
CA TYR A 345 -21.39 0.62 2.65
C TYR A 345 -22.21 -0.67 2.62
N ASN A 346 -21.66 -1.75 3.21
CA ASN A 346 -22.46 -2.93 3.47
C ASN A 346 -23.56 -2.58 4.46
N ILE A 347 -24.79 -2.59 3.97
CA ILE A 347 -26.01 -2.53 4.77
C ILE A 347 -26.19 -3.93 5.34
N HIS A 348 -26.37 -4.03 6.66
CA HIS A 348 -26.56 -5.34 7.28
C HIS A 348 -27.88 -5.93 6.76
N PRO A 349 -27.97 -7.23 6.41
CA PRO A 349 -29.21 -7.82 5.88
C PRO A 349 -30.45 -7.62 6.76
N THR A 350 -30.28 -7.36 8.06
CA THR A 350 -31.39 -7.05 8.99
C THR A 350 -31.93 -5.62 8.84
N GLN A 351 -31.22 -4.72 8.16
CA GLN A 351 -31.69 -3.39 7.81
C GLN A 351 -32.44 -3.47 6.48
N THR A 352 -33.45 -4.34 6.41
CA THR A 352 -34.21 -4.64 5.20
C THR A 352 -34.76 -3.38 4.54
N GLU A 353 -35.22 -2.42 5.34
CA GLU A 353 -35.76 -1.14 4.88
C GLU A 353 -34.74 -0.25 4.16
N CYS A 354 -33.44 -0.43 4.36
CA CYS A 354 -32.42 0.31 3.62
C CYS A 354 -32.11 -0.29 2.23
N PHE A 355 -32.67 -1.47 1.90
CA PHE A 355 -32.51 -2.12 0.60
C PHE A 355 -33.64 -1.80 -0.40
N TYR A 356 -34.78 -1.36 0.11
CA TYR A 356 -35.95 -0.92 -0.67
C TYR A 356 -35.99 0.61 -0.72
#